data_AF-A0A7J5DV31-F1
#
_entry.id   AF-A0A7J5DV31-F1
#
_cell.length_a   1.000
_cell.length_b   1.000
_cell.length_c   1.000
_cell.angle_alpha   90.00
_cell.angle_beta   90.00
_cell.angle_gamma   90.00
#
_symmetry.space_group_name_H-M   'P 1'
#
loop_
_entity.id
_entity.type
_entity.pdbx_description
1 polymer ?
#
loop_
_entity_poly.entity_id
_entity_poly.type
_entity_poly.pdbx_seq_one_letter_code
_entity_poly.pdbx_strand_id
1 'polypeptide(L)'
;MSDTRRTRERLDTPRDERRQLVRRPSYNADTFGVFAEQFARFMGTATFLIYMTLFVVGWVAWNLLAPADLRFDNYPFIFLTLMLSLQASYAAPLILLAQNRQEARDRVVAEQDRQADARAHADMEFLAREVASLRMAVGEVATRDFLRSELRGLLADLDERADERGDERGASHEDGADEDVRGAP
;
A
#
# COMPACT_ATOMS: atom_id res chain seq x y z
N MET A 1 -60.32 -1.32 12.93
CA MET A 1 -59.09 -2.01 12.47
C MET A 1 -58.55 -1.23 11.30
N SER A 2 -57.49 -0.45 11.55
CA SER A 2 -56.15 -0.61 10.94
C SER A 2 -56.14 -0.11 9.48
N ASP A 3 -55.35 0.85 9.03
CA ASP A 3 -53.94 1.05 9.34
C ASP A 3 -53.51 2.43 8.79
N THR A 4 -53.04 3.33 9.66
CA THR A 4 -52.47 4.63 9.26
C THR A 4 -51.00 4.42 8.96
N ARG A 5 -50.65 4.21 7.69
CA ARG A 5 -49.24 4.12 7.26
C ARG A 5 -48.56 5.49 7.41
N ARG A 6 -47.93 5.71 8.57
CA ARG A 6 -46.90 6.74 8.74
C ARG A 6 -45.65 6.32 7.97
N THR A 7 -45.41 6.96 6.84
CA THR A 7 -44.11 6.96 6.17
C THR A 7 -43.08 7.55 7.12
N ARG A 8 -42.16 6.73 7.61
CA ARG A 8 -41.00 7.18 8.39
C ARG A 8 -40.04 7.90 7.46
N GLU A 9 -40.07 9.21 7.51
CA GLU A 9 -39.08 10.10 6.92
C GLU A 9 -37.75 9.87 7.65
N ARG A 10 -36.81 9.19 6.96
CA ARG A 10 -35.45 8.94 7.45
C ARG A 10 -34.73 10.28 7.50
N LEU A 11 -34.45 10.75 8.71
CA LEU A 11 -33.87 12.05 9.02
C LEU A 11 -32.37 11.96 9.37
N ASP A 12 -31.63 11.13 8.64
CA ASP A 12 -30.20 10.89 8.90
C ASP A 12 -29.36 11.19 7.65
N THR A 13 -29.33 12.45 7.25
CA THR A 13 -28.25 12.95 6.40
C THR A 13 -27.82 14.28 6.99
N PRO A 14 -26.64 14.35 7.64
CA PRO A 14 -26.13 15.62 8.14
C PRO A 14 -25.94 16.55 6.93
N ARG A 15 -26.70 17.63 6.96
CA ARG A 15 -26.67 18.70 5.97
C ARG A 15 -25.36 19.46 6.18
N ASP A 16 -24.37 19.20 5.34
CA ASP A 16 -23.11 19.97 5.30
C ASP A 16 -23.37 21.37 4.74
N GLU A 17 -23.97 22.24 5.57
CA GLU A 17 -24.03 23.68 5.30
C GLU A 17 -22.74 24.37 5.74
N ARG A 18 -21.62 24.03 5.09
CA ARG A 18 -20.44 24.91 5.11
C ARG A 18 -20.40 25.70 3.80
N ARG A 19 -21.14 26.82 3.80
CA ARG A 19 -20.93 27.93 2.85
C ARG A 19 -19.49 28.41 2.96
N GLN A 20 -18.61 27.84 2.15
CA GLN A 20 -17.23 28.30 2.02
C GLN A 20 -17.24 29.51 1.05
N LEU A 21 -17.58 30.67 1.60
CA LEU A 21 -17.60 31.99 0.95
C LEU A 21 -16.20 32.54 0.61
N VAL A 22 -15.17 31.71 0.65
CA VAL A 22 -13.81 32.09 0.28
C VAL A 22 -13.58 31.63 -1.14
N ARG A 23 -13.89 32.50 -2.11
CA ARG A 23 -13.41 32.39 -3.48
C ARG A 23 -11.88 32.50 -3.42
N ARG A 24 -11.21 31.36 -3.19
CA ARG A 24 -9.76 31.27 -3.33
C ARG A 24 -9.45 31.74 -4.76
N PRO A 25 -8.60 32.77 -4.94
CA PRO A 25 -8.15 33.11 -6.28
C PRO A 25 -7.48 31.86 -6.83
N SER A 26 -8.12 31.24 -7.84
CA SER A 26 -7.51 30.17 -8.61
C SER A 26 -6.44 30.82 -9.47
N TYR A 27 -5.31 31.12 -8.84
CA TYR A 27 -4.06 31.31 -9.55
C TYR A 27 -3.92 30.09 -10.47
N ASN A 28 -3.71 30.29 -11.76
CA ASN A 28 -3.70 29.22 -12.76
C ASN A 28 -2.62 28.18 -12.43
N ALA A 29 -2.96 27.22 -11.56
CA ALA A 29 -2.01 26.28 -10.99
C ALA A 29 -1.39 25.42 -12.10
N ASP A 30 -2.10 25.20 -13.20
CA ASP A 30 -1.63 24.35 -14.27
C ASP A 30 -0.49 24.99 -15.08
N THR A 31 -0.60 26.28 -15.45
CA THR A 31 0.45 26.96 -16.24
C THR A 31 1.72 27.21 -15.42
N PHE A 32 1.58 27.62 -14.16
CA PHE A 32 2.72 27.80 -13.25
C PHE A 32 3.35 26.46 -12.84
N GLY A 33 2.58 25.37 -12.83
CA GLY A 33 3.09 24.02 -12.53
C GLY A 33 4.03 23.51 -13.60
N VAL A 34 3.64 23.63 -14.88
CA VAL A 34 4.50 23.25 -16.01
C VAL A 34 5.78 24.10 -16.04
N PHE A 35 5.66 25.40 -15.80
CA PHE A 35 6.82 26.30 -15.73
C PHE A 35 7.76 25.91 -14.59
N ALA A 36 7.24 25.69 -13.38
CA ALA A 36 8.06 25.30 -12.23
C ALA A 36 8.74 23.94 -12.44
N GLU A 37 8.06 22.97 -13.05
CA GLU A 37 8.64 21.66 -13.35
C GLU A 37 9.75 21.74 -14.41
N GLN A 38 9.58 22.59 -15.43
CA GLN A 38 10.63 22.86 -16.41
C GLN A 38 11.81 23.61 -15.79
N PHE A 39 11.54 24.59 -14.92
CA PHE A 39 12.56 25.36 -14.22
C PHE A 39 13.35 24.50 -13.23
N ALA A 40 12.69 23.59 -12.50
CA ALA A 40 13.33 22.63 -11.61
C ALA A 40 14.24 21.66 -12.36
N ARG A 41 13.80 21.13 -13.51
CA ARG A 41 14.63 20.30 -14.38
C ARG A 41 15.83 21.07 -14.94
N PHE A 42 15.64 22.34 -15.27
CA PHE A 42 16.70 23.21 -15.78
C PHE A 42 17.76 23.54 -14.72
N MET A 43 17.35 23.93 -13.50
CA MET A 43 18.26 24.22 -12.38
C MET A 43 18.97 22.98 -11.83
N GLY A 44 18.36 21.79 -11.90
CA GLY A 44 18.96 20.55 -11.43
C GLY A 44 20.08 20.00 -12.31
N THR A 45 20.31 20.58 -13.50
CA THR A 45 21.29 20.09 -14.48
C THR A 45 22.54 20.97 -14.48
N ALA A 46 23.74 20.38 -14.62
CA ALA A 46 25.02 21.11 -14.74
C ALA A 46 25.05 22.14 -15.88
N THR A 47 24.15 21.98 -16.87
CA THR A 47 23.95 22.88 -18.01
C THR A 47 23.65 24.32 -17.60
N PHE A 48 22.89 24.56 -16.52
CA PHE A 48 22.60 25.93 -16.06
C PHE A 48 23.86 26.67 -15.65
N LEU A 49 24.74 26.00 -14.88
CA LEU A 49 26.00 26.57 -14.43
C LEU A 49 26.89 26.92 -15.62
N ILE A 50 26.96 26.06 -16.63
CA ILE A 50 27.75 26.32 -17.86
C ILE A 50 27.23 27.58 -18.56
N TYR A 51 25.92 27.70 -18.80
CA TYR A 51 25.35 28.89 -19.44
C TYR A 51 25.60 30.17 -18.63
N MET A 52 25.47 30.11 -17.30
CA MET A 52 25.75 31.26 -16.43
C MET A 52 27.22 31.65 -16.45
N THR A 53 28.14 30.69 -16.40
CA THR A 53 29.57 30.97 -16.52
C THR A 53 29.92 31.58 -17.87
N LEU A 54 29.38 31.04 -18.97
CA LEU A 54 29.59 31.59 -20.31
C LEU A 54 29.04 33.01 -20.44
N PHE A 55 27.88 33.29 -19.84
CA PHE A 55 27.30 34.62 -19.81
C PHE A 55 28.22 35.61 -19.07
N VAL A 56 28.68 35.26 -17.87
CA VAL A 56 29.58 36.12 -17.07
C VAL A 56 30.90 36.36 -17.80
N VAL A 57 31.53 35.29 -18.33
CA VAL A 57 32.78 35.39 -19.09
C VAL A 57 32.58 36.24 -20.35
N GLY A 58 31.49 36.04 -21.08
CA GLY A 58 31.14 36.83 -22.26
C GLY A 58 30.92 38.30 -21.95
N TRP A 59 30.23 38.62 -20.85
CA TRP A 59 30.03 40.00 -20.39
C TRP A 59 31.34 40.69 -20.03
N VAL A 60 32.19 40.01 -19.25
CA VAL A 60 33.51 40.52 -18.86
C VAL A 60 34.38 40.69 -20.09
N ALA A 61 34.44 39.71 -20.98
CA ALA A 61 35.20 39.78 -22.23
C ALA A 61 34.73 40.94 -23.11
N TRP A 62 33.42 41.13 -23.27
CA TRP A 62 32.87 42.27 -24.01
C TRP A 62 33.34 43.59 -23.41
N ASN A 63 33.20 43.77 -22.09
CA ASN A 63 33.56 45.04 -21.45
C ASN A 63 35.08 45.28 -21.33
N LEU A 64 35.90 44.23 -21.36
CA LEU A 64 37.36 44.35 -21.41
C LEU A 64 37.88 44.67 -22.81
N LEU A 65 37.41 43.92 -23.82
CA LEU A 65 37.95 43.96 -25.18
C LEU A 65 37.28 45.01 -26.07
N ALA A 66 36.07 45.48 -25.71
CA ALA A 66 35.40 46.52 -26.48
C ALA A 66 36.19 47.85 -26.45
N PRO A 67 36.14 48.64 -27.55
CA PRO A 67 36.60 50.03 -27.57
C PRO A 67 35.94 50.86 -26.46
N ALA A 68 36.64 51.85 -25.93
CA ALA A 68 36.19 52.65 -24.79
C ALA A 68 34.78 53.24 -24.97
N ASP A 69 34.40 53.57 -26.21
CA ASP A 69 33.10 54.15 -26.57
C ASP A 69 31.94 53.14 -26.52
N LEU A 70 32.22 51.83 -26.49
CA LEU A 70 31.23 50.74 -26.48
C LEU A 70 31.22 49.94 -25.16
N ARG A 71 32.05 50.33 -24.19
CA ARG A 71 32.08 49.72 -22.85
C ARG A 71 30.89 50.22 -22.04
N PHE A 72 29.94 49.33 -21.78
CA PHE A 72 28.77 49.64 -20.97
C PHE A 72 29.05 49.52 -19.46
N ASP A 73 29.98 48.66 -19.04
CA ASP A 73 30.21 48.29 -17.65
C ASP A 73 31.72 48.15 -17.37
N ASN A 74 32.37 49.27 -17.06
CA ASN A 74 33.80 49.29 -16.74
C ASN A 74 34.07 48.69 -15.34
N TYR A 75 35.30 48.20 -15.11
CA TYR A 75 35.73 47.71 -13.80
C TYR A 75 35.41 48.74 -12.71
N PRO A 76 34.64 48.38 -11.65
CA PRO A 76 34.43 47.04 -11.09
C PRO A 76 33.16 46.26 -11.53
N PHE A 77 32.57 46.52 -12.69
CA PHE A 77 31.37 45.82 -13.22
C PHE A 77 30.11 46.00 -12.35
N ILE A 78 29.69 47.25 -12.16
CA ILE A 78 28.55 47.58 -11.31
C ILE A 78 27.24 47.02 -11.89
N PHE A 79 27.06 47.03 -13.21
CA PHE A 79 25.81 46.54 -13.82
C PHE A 79 25.69 45.02 -13.71
N LEU A 80 26.78 44.30 -13.97
CA LEU A 80 26.82 42.85 -13.75
C LEU A 80 26.48 42.52 -12.30
N THR A 81 27.07 43.25 -11.34
CA THR A 81 26.82 43.03 -9.91
C THR A 81 25.37 43.31 -9.52
N LEU A 82 24.79 44.41 -10.01
CA LEU A 82 23.38 44.74 -9.78
C LEU A 82 22.44 43.69 -10.38
N MET A 83 22.75 43.19 -11.58
CA MET A 83 21.94 42.17 -12.22
C MET A 83 22.01 40.84 -11.48
N LEU A 84 23.20 40.41 -11.02
CA LEU A 84 23.35 39.19 -10.24
C LEU A 84 22.66 39.29 -8.87
N SER A 85 22.72 40.45 -8.20
CA SER A 85 22.03 40.64 -6.92
C SER A 85 20.51 40.64 -7.07
N LEU A 86 19.99 41.28 -8.12
CA LEU A 86 18.57 41.19 -8.48
C LEU A 86 18.20 39.74 -8.81
N GLN A 87 19.07 39.02 -9.52
CA GLN A 87 18.84 37.62 -9.89
C GLN A 87 18.66 36.72 -8.67
N ALA A 88 19.52 36.86 -7.67
CA ALA A 88 19.39 36.16 -6.41
C ALA A 88 18.10 36.55 -5.65
N SER A 89 17.74 37.85 -5.67
CA SER A 89 16.56 38.37 -4.96
C SER A 89 15.25 37.82 -5.52
N TYR A 90 15.09 37.73 -6.85
CA TYR A 90 13.87 37.17 -7.44
C TYR A 90 13.82 35.64 -7.38
N ALA A 91 14.97 34.95 -7.24
CA ALA A 91 15.01 33.51 -7.14
C ALA A 91 14.29 32.99 -5.88
N ALA A 92 14.46 33.67 -4.74
CA ALA A 92 13.85 33.28 -3.47
C ALA A 92 12.31 33.10 -3.54
N PRO A 93 11.51 34.08 -4.00
CA PRO A 93 10.06 33.89 -4.11
C PRO A 93 9.67 32.81 -5.13
N LEU A 94 10.40 32.67 -6.24
CA LEU A 94 10.12 31.59 -7.20
C LEU A 94 10.38 30.21 -6.61
N ILE A 95 11.47 30.06 -5.85
CA ILE A 95 11.81 28.83 -5.13
C ILE A 95 10.73 28.52 -4.08
N LEU A 96 10.29 29.51 -3.32
CA LEU A 96 9.22 29.34 -2.32
C LEU A 96 7.89 28.87 -2.95
N LEU A 97 7.55 29.37 -4.13
CA LEU A 97 6.37 28.92 -4.85
C LEU A 97 6.51 27.48 -5.36
N ALA A 98 7.70 27.09 -5.83
CA ALA A 98 7.98 25.72 -6.23
C ALA A 98 7.96 24.77 -5.01
N GLN A 99 8.52 25.18 -3.89
CA GLN A 99 8.56 24.39 -2.64
C GLN A 99 7.15 24.15 -2.08
N ASN A 100 6.29 25.17 -2.01
CA ASN A 100 4.91 25.03 -1.52
C ASN A 100 4.11 23.93 -2.26
N ARG A 101 4.41 23.71 -3.54
CA ARG A 101 3.74 22.67 -4.33
C ARG A 101 4.31 21.28 -4.09
N GLN A 102 5.62 21.19 -3.92
CA GLN A 102 6.30 19.93 -3.59
C GLN A 102 5.80 19.45 -2.23
N GLU A 103 5.77 20.33 -1.23
CA GLU A 103 5.23 20.04 0.10
C GLU A 103 3.76 19.61 0.06
N ALA A 104 2.94 20.19 -0.83
CA ALA A 104 1.55 19.78 -0.99
C ALA A 104 1.41 18.36 -1.57
N ARG A 105 2.26 17.99 -2.53
CA ARG A 105 2.31 16.60 -3.07
C ARG A 105 2.81 15.64 -2.00
N ASP A 106 3.91 15.98 -1.33
CA ASP A 106 4.52 15.16 -0.30
C ASP A 106 3.54 14.91 0.86
N ARG A 107 2.73 15.92 1.22
CA ARG A 107 1.66 15.76 2.21
C ARG A 107 0.62 14.72 1.80
N VAL A 108 0.18 14.73 0.54
CA VAL A 108 -0.81 13.76 0.04
C VAL A 108 -0.24 12.35 0.03
N VAL A 109 1.00 12.18 -0.44
CA VAL A 109 1.71 10.90 -0.42
C VAL A 109 1.82 10.38 1.01
N ALA A 110 2.29 11.21 1.95
CA ALA A 110 2.42 10.84 3.35
C ALA A 110 1.08 10.50 4.03
N GLU A 111 -0.03 11.06 3.56
CA GLU A 111 -1.37 10.71 4.05
C GLU A 111 -1.88 9.39 3.49
N GLN A 112 -1.59 9.10 2.22
CA GLN A 112 -1.89 7.81 1.61
C GLN A 112 -1.07 6.69 2.25
N ASP A 113 0.22 6.92 2.50
CA ASP A 113 1.09 5.96 3.17
C ASP A 113 0.57 5.64 4.58
N ARG A 114 0.20 6.67 5.36
CA ARG A 114 -0.43 6.46 6.68
C ARG A 114 -1.71 5.62 6.61
N GLN A 115 -2.54 5.82 5.59
CA GLN A 115 -3.75 5.01 5.41
C GLN A 115 -3.43 3.57 4.98
N ALA A 116 -2.43 3.38 4.13
CA ALA A 116 -1.97 2.07 3.71
C ALA A 116 -1.39 1.28 4.90
N ASP A 117 -0.56 1.91 5.72
CA ASP A 117 0.01 1.31 6.93
C ASP A 117 -1.08 0.90 7.93
N ALA A 118 -2.07 1.76 8.14
CA ALA A 118 -3.20 1.45 9.01
C ALA A 118 -4.00 0.23 8.51
N ARG A 119 -4.21 0.12 7.19
CA ARG A 119 -4.86 -1.06 6.58
C ARG A 119 -4.00 -2.31 6.71
N ALA A 120 -2.70 -2.21 6.43
CA ALA A 120 -1.77 -3.32 6.55
C ALA A 120 -1.69 -3.86 7.99
N HIS A 121 -1.71 -2.96 8.99
CA HIS A 121 -1.79 -3.36 10.40
C HIS A 121 -3.10 -4.11 10.72
N ALA A 122 -4.24 -3.64 10.23
CA ALA A 122 -5.52 -4.31 10.42
C ALA A 122 -5.57 -5.69 9.73
N ASP A 123 -5.05 -5.79 8.50
CA ASP A 123 -4.96 -7.05 7.75
C ASP A 123 -4.04 -8.04 8.47
N MET A 124 -2.91 -7.58 9.01
CA MET A 124 -2.01 -8.41 9.81
C MET A 124 -2.69 -8.91 11.09
N GLU A 125 -3.45 -8.05 11.78
CA GLU A 125 -4.19 -8.46 12.98
C GLU A 125 -5.29 -9.47 12.64
N PHE A 126 -5.99 -9.28 11.52
CA PHE A 126 -6.99 -10.22 11.02
C PHE A 126 -6.34 -11.58 10.71
N LEU A 127 -5.27 -11.58 9.93
CA LEU A 127 -4.53 -12.80 9.60
C LEU A 127 -3.97 -13.50 10.85
N ALA A 128 -3.48 -12.75 11.84
CA ALA A 128 -3.00 -13.32 13.09
C ALA A 128 -4.13 -14.03 13.86
N ARG A 129 -5.34 -13.44 13.89
CA ARG A 129 -6.52 -14.06 14.50
C ARG A 129 -6.97 -15.31 13.73
N GLU A 130 -6.96 -15.27 12.40
CA GLU A 130 -7.29 -16.43 11.56
C GLU A 130 -6.26 -17.57 11.70
N VAL A 131 -4.98 -17.24 11.80
CA VAL A 131 -3.95 -18.24 12.07
C VAL A 131 -4.13 -18.85 13.47
N ALA A 132 -4.51 -18.04 14.47
CA ALA A 132 -4.78 -18.53 15.81
C ALA A 132 -6.02 -19.46 15.85
N SER A 133 -7.11 -19.09 15.17
CA SER A 133 -8.32 -19.92 15.07
C SER A 133 -8.04 -21.23 14.33
N LEU A 134 -7.31 -21.18 13.21
CA LEU A 134 -6.88 -22.35 12.45
C LEU A 134 -6.01 -23.28 13.32
N ARG A 135 -5.06 -22.71 14.08
CA ARG A 135 -4.21 -23.49 15.00
C ARG A 135 -5.02 -24.20 16.07
N MET A 136 -6.05 -23.55 16.64
CA MET A 136 -6.93 -24.18 17.63
C MET A 136 -7.75 -25.31 17.00
N ALA A 137 -8.36 -25.07 15.84
CA ALA A 137 -9.14 -26.07 15.11
C ALA A 137 -8.30 -27.30 14.73
N VAL A 138 -7.06 -27.10 14.24
CA VAL A 138 -6.12 -28.20 13.95
C VAL A 138 -5.68 -28.90 15.25
N GLY A 139 -5.48 -28.14 16.33
CA GLY A 139 -5.13 -28.69 17.65
C GLY A 139 -6.17 -29.68 18.17
N GLU A 140 -7.46 -29.39 18.00
CA GLU A 140 -8.55 -30.30 18.41
C GLU A 140 -8.57 -31.59 17.57
N VAL A 141 -8.43 -31.49 16.25
CA VAL A 141 -8.50 -32.65 15.33
C VAL A 141 -7.23 -33.53 15.41
N ALA A 142 -6.08 -32.95 15.72
CA ALA A 142 -4.80 -33.64 15.80
C ALA A 142 -4.44 -34.13 17.22
N THR A 143 -5.39 -34.16 18.15
CA THR A 143 -5.09 -34.69 19.49
C THR A 143 -4.74 -36.17 19.34
N ARG A 144 -3.53 -36.57 19.79
CA ARG A 144 -3.03 -37.95 19.70
C ARG A 144 -4.05 -38.96 20.22
N ASP A 145 -4.81 -38.59 21.24
CA ASP A 145 -5.80 -39.47 21.86
C ASP A 145 -7.04 -39.69 20.97
N PHE A 146 -7.46 -38.68 20.19
CA PHE A 146 -8.54 -38.81 19.21
C PHE A 146 -8.11 -39.68 18.02
N LEU A 147 -6.93 -39.41 17.43
CA LEU A 147 -6.39 -40.28 16.38
C LEU A 147 -6.19 -41.71 16.89
N ARG A 148 -5.79 -41.88 18.15
CA ARG A 148 -5.60 -43.20 18.76
C ARG A 148 -6.92 -43.91 19.02
N SER A 149 -7.97 -43.20 19.44
CA SER A 149 -9.29 -43.79 19.63
C SER A 149 -9.91 -44.18 18.30
N GLU A 150 -9.78 -43.36 17.26
CA GLU A 150 -10.29 -43.71 15.93
C GLU A 150 -9.52 -44.86 15.28
N LEU A 151 -8.18 -44.86 15.37
CA LEU A 151 -7.39 -45.99 14.90
C LEU A 151 -7.74 -47.29 15.63
N ARG A 152 -8.00 -47.22 16.95
CA ARG A 152 -8.46 -48.39 17.72
C ARG A 152 -9.88 -48.81 17.34
N GLY A 153 -10.79 -47.86 17.13
CA GLY A 153 -12.15 -48.13 16.69
C GLY A 153 -12.17 -48.84 15.33
N LEU A 154 -11.40 -48.31 14.37
CA LEU A 154 -11.26 -48.93 13.04
C LEU A 154 -10.57 -50.30 13.10
N LEU A 155 -9.57 -50.50 13.97
CA LEU A 155 -8.96 -51.81 14.18
C LEU A 155 -9.94 -52.82 14.80
N ALA A 156 -10.72 -52.40 15.79
CA ALA A 156 -11.73 -53.26 16.42
C ALA A 156 -12.81 -53.69 15.41
N ASP A 157 -13.29 -52.78 14.57
CA ASP A 157 -14.27 -53.08 13.50
C ASP A 157 -13.71 -54.07 12.47
N LEU A 158 -12.39 -54.06 12.24
CA LEU A 158 -11.73 -55.04 11.35
C LEU A 158 -11.55 -56.41 12.01
N ASP A 159 -11.18 -56.46 13.29
CA ASP A 159 -11.08 -57.72 14.05
C ASP A 159 -12.44 -58.41 14.17
N GLU A 160 -13.51 -57.67 14.49
CA GLU A 160 -14.85 -58.24 14.61
C GLU A 160 -15.33 -58.86 13.28
N ARG A 161 -15.06 -58.19 12.14
CA ARG A 161 -15.32 -58.76 10.81
C ARG A 161 -14.46 -59.98 10.47
N ALA A 162 -13.26 -60.08 11.06
CA ALA A 162 -12.39 -61.23 10.88
C ALA A 162 -12.88 -62.44 11.69
N ASP A 163 -13.35 -62.19 12.93
CA ASP A 163 -13.95 -63.20 13.80
C ASP A 163 -15.28 -63.71 13.25
N GLU A 164 -16.17 -62.84 12.74
CA GLU A 164 -17.40 -63.25 12.06
C GLU A 164 -17.12 -64.19 10.88
N ARG A 165 -16.08 -63.90 10.08
CA ARG A 165 -15.64 -64.78 8.98
C ARG A 165 -14.98 -66.08 9.48
N GLY A 166 -14.42 -66.07 10.69
CA GLY A 166 -13.83 -67.23 11.35
C GLY A 166 -14.90 -68.19 11.87
N ASP A 167 -15.93 -67.66 12.54
CA ASP A 167 -17.06 -68.43 13.05
C ASP A 167 -17.93 -69.02 11.93
N GLU A 168 -18.14 -68.29 10.82
CA GLU A 168 -18.80 -68.85 9.63
C GLU A 168 -18.02 -70.04 9.04
N ARG A 169 -16.69 -70.05 9.14
CA ARG A 169 -15.82 -71.16 8.72
C ARG A 169 -15.74 -72.29 9.75
N GLY A 170 -15.84 -71.98 11.05
CA GLY A 170 -15.84 -72.95 12.13
C GLY A 170 -17.15 -73.73 12.22
N ALA A 171 -18.29 -73.04 12.09
CA ALA A 171 -19.62 -73.66 12.05
C ALA A 171 -19.80 -74.58 10.83
N SER A 172 -19.12 -74.30 9.72
CA SER A 172 -19.08 -75.20 8.56
C SER A 172 -18.07 -76.36 8.69
N HIS A 173 -17.23 -76.38 9.74
CA HIS A 173 -16.29 -77.47 10.03
C HIS A 173 -16.81 -78.43 11.11
N GLU A 174 -17.54 -77.95 12.12
CA GLU A 174 -18.16 -78.81 13.15
C GLU A 174 -19.32 -79.67 12.61
N ASP A 175 -20.07 -79.17 11.63
CA ASP A 175 -21.16 -79.93 10.98
C ASP A 175 -20.65 -81.11 10.11
N GLY A 176 -19.32 -81.22 9.91
CA GLY A 176 -18.68 -82.37 9.25
C GLY A 176 -18.06 -83.40 10.19
N ALA A 177 -17.94 -83.11 11.49
CA ALA A 177 -17.25 -83.99 12.45
C ALA A 177 -18.19 -84.95 13.21
N ASP A 178 -19.50 -84.69 13.22
CA ASP A 178 -20.50 -85.51 13.94
C ASP A 178 -21.04 -86.70 13.12
N GLU A 179 -20.55 -86.89 11.88
CA GLU A 179 -20.96 -88.01 11.00
C GLU A 179 -20.12 -89.30 11.18
N ASP A 180 -18.98 -89.28 11.90
CA ASP A 180 -18.02 -90.41 11.92
C ASP A 180 -18.12 -91.34 13.15
N VAL A 181 -19.04 -91.12 14.10
CA VAL A 181 -19.15 -91.92 15.34
C VAL A 181 -20.36 -92.88 15.36
N ARG A 182 -21.21 -92.89 14.31
CA ARG A 182 -22.41 -93.76 14.23
C ARG A 182 -22.25 -95.02 13.37
N GLY A 183 -21.10 -95.68 13.41
CA GLY A 183 -20.91 -96.90 12.62
C GLY A 183 -19.96 -97.92 13.21
N ALA A 184 -20.45 -98.82 14.07
CA ALA A 184 -20.09 -100.24 14.03
C ALA A 184 -20.95 -101.08 15.01
N PRO A 185 -21.29 -102.34 14.63
CA PRO A 185 -22.40 -103.14 15.18
C PRO A 185 -22.16 -103.83 16.53
#